data_AF-A0A2N2ZBB3-F1
#
_entry.id   AF-A0A2N2ZBB3-F1
#
_cell.length_a   1.000
_cell.length_b   1.000
_cell.length_c   1.000
_cell.angle_alpha   90.00
_cell.angle_beta   90.00
_cell.angle_gamma   90.00
#
_symmetry.space_group_name_H-M   'P 1'
#
loop_
_entity.id
_entity.type
_entity.pdbx_description
1 polymer ?
#
loop_
_entity_poly.entity_id
_entity_poly.type
_entity_poly.pdbx_seq_one_letter_code
_entity_poly.pdbx_strand_id
1 'polypeptide(L)'
;MDLFNNDPNQNLLPYGGVVRYFGKIFDYQKANHFFERMMKTVEWKNDEAVIFGKRIVTKRKVAWYGDFPFEYTYSNKTKTALPWTQELLELKAIIETQTGETFNSCLLNLYHDGSEGMAWHSDGEKDLKKDGTIASLSFGATRRFSFKHKETKETISINLEHGSLLIMTGKTQTNWLHRLPPTKLVKNHRINLTFRTIILDSTV
;
A
#
# COMPACT_ATOMS: atom_id res chain seq x y z
N MET A 1 19.20 19.47 -14.31
CA MET A 1 19.70 18.11 -14.57
C MET A 1 18.75 17.17 -13.86
N ASP A 2 17.81 16.57 -14.59
CA ASP A 2 16.73 15.76 -14.03
C ASP A 2 17.25 14.35 -13.72
N LEU A 3 17.66 14.12 -12.47
CA LEU A 3 18.30 12.89 -12.00
C LEU A 3 17.32 11.75 -11.68
N PHE A 4 16.02 11.92 -12.00
CA PHE A 4 14.97 10.96 -11.68
C PHE A 4 14.08 10.66 -12.89
N ASN A 5 14.70 10.37 -14.03
CA ASN A 5 13.98 9.71 -15.10
C ASN A 5 13.71 8.25 -14.66
N ASN A 6 12.70 8.06 -13.82
CA ASN A 6 12.28 6.74 -13.36
C ASN A 6 11.62 6.05 -14.54
N ASP A 7 12.38 5.22 -15.26
CA ASP A 7 11.82 4.35 -16.29
C ASP A 7 10.87 3.35 -15.60
N PRO A 8 9.54 3.41 -15.84
CA PRO A 8 8.59 2.49 -15.23
C PRO A 8 8.84 1.03 -15.64
N ASN A 9 9.66 0.78 -16.68
CA ASN A 9 10.05 -0.56 -17.10
C ASN A 9 11.20 -1.14 -16.27
N GLN A 10 11.96 -0.30 -15.55
CA GLN A 10 13.07 -0.75 -14.74
C GLN A 10 12.57 -1.43 -13.45
N ASN A 11 13.08 -2.64 -13.20
CA ASN A 11 12.90 -3.29 -11.91
C ASN A 11 13.85 -2.63 -10.89
N LEU A 12 13.30 -2.12 -9.79
CA LEU A 12 14.09 -1.60 -8.68
C LEU A 12 14.83 -2.68 -7.91
N LEU A 13 14.31 -3.91 -7.89
CA LEU A 13 14.97 -5.04 -7.24
C LEU A 13 15.93 -5.74 -8.21
N PRO A 14 17.15 -6.11 -7.79
CA PRO A 14 18.11 -6.77 -8.66
C PRO A 14 17.71 -8.22 -8.98
N TYR A 15 16.96 -8.88 -8.09
CA TYR A 15 16.51 -10.26 -8.23
C TYR A 15 15.40 -10.61 -7.24
N GLY A 16 14.83 -11.81 -7.36
CA GLY A 16 13.91 -12.37 -6.35
C GLY A 16 12.55 -11.68 -6.26
N GLY A 17 12.21 -10.77 -7.17
CA GLY A 17 10.95 -10.04 -7.16
C GLY A 17 10.95 -8.96 -8.24
N VAL A 18 9.79 -8.37 -8.46
CA VAL A 18 9.63 -7.23 -9.37
C VAL A 18 8.98 -6.08 -8.61
N VAL A 19 9.66 -4.93 -8.62
CA VAL A 19 9.15 -3.65 -8.11
C VAL A 19 9.38 -2.58 -9.17
N ARG A 20 8.32 -1.90 -9.57
CA ARG A 20 8.37 -0.81 -10.56
C ARG A 20 7.82 0.47 -9.95
N TYR A 21 8.52 1.58 -10.11
CA TYR A 21 8.07 2.89 -9.66
C TYR A 21 7.70 3.75 -10.86
N PHE A 22 6.43 4.14 -10.93
CA PHE A 22 5.88 4.92 -12.03
C PHE A 22 6.02 6.44 -11.79
N GLY A 23 6.68 6.84 -10.70
CA GLY A 23 6.73 8.25 -10.32
C GLY A 23 5.34 8.79 -9.99
N LYS A 24 5.18 10.11 -10.13
CA LYS A 24 3.91 10.81 -9.95
C LYS A 24 3.04 10.57 -11.17
N ILE A 25 1.93 9.87 -11.00
CA ILE A 25 0.97 9.57 -12.07
C ILE A 25 -0.18 10.59 -12.13
N PHE A 26 -0.14 11.58 -11.23
CA PHE A 26 -1.07 12.70 -11.14
C PHE A 26 -0.28 14.00 -11.08
N ASP A 27 -0.84 15.07 -11.66
CA ASP A 27 -0.41 16.41 -11.31
C ASP A 27 -0.77 16.73 -9.84
N TYR A 28 -0.19 17.82 -9.33
CA TYR A 28 -0.38 18.22 -7.93
C TYR A 28 -1.85 18.51 -7.59
N GLN A 29 -2.62 19.12 -8.50
CA GLN A 29 -4.00 19.51 -8.22
C GLN A 29 -4.90 18.28 -8.10
N LYS A 30 -4.77 17.34 -9.04
CA LYS A 30 -5.51 16.08 -9.03
C LYS A 30 -5.11 15.20 -7.85
N ALA A 31 -3.82 15.13 -7.52
CA ALA A 31 -3.35 14.41 -6.35
C ALA A 31 -3.92 15.02 -5.05
N ASN A 32 -3.94 16.35 -4.94
CA ASN A 32 -4.47 17.04 -3.76
C ASN A 32 -6.00 16.88 -3.65
N HIS A 33 -6.72 16.87 -4.78
CA HIS A 33 -8.14 16.57 -4.82
C HIS A 33 -8.44 15.20 -4.18
N PHE A 34 -7.79 14.13 -4.62
CA PHE A 34 -7.99 12.80 -4.03
C PHE A 34 -7.61 12.74 -2.56
N PHE A 35 -6.50 13.38 -2.18
CA PHE A 35 -6.07 13.44 -0.78
C PHE A 35 -7.16 14.08 0.11
N GLU A 36 -7.66 15.25 -0.26
CA GLU A 36 -8.70 15.97 0.49
C GLU A 36 -10.03 15.20 0.52
N ARG A 37 -10.41 14.54 -0.59
CA ARG A 37 -11.60 13.69 -0.63
C ARG A 37 -11.46 12.53 0.35
N MET A 38 -10.37 11.77 0.30
CA MET A 38 -10.17 10.62 1.19
C MET A 38 -10.05 11.01 2.66
N MET A 39 -9.49 12.19 2.97
CA MET A 39 -9.49 12.71 4.35
C MET A 39 -10.91 12.90 4.91
N LYS A 40 -11.91 13.14 4.04
CA LYS A 40 -13.31 13.39 4.42
C LYS A 40 -14.21 12.17 4.29
N THR A 41 -14.03 11.35 3.25
CA THR A 41 -14.98 10.29 2.88
C THR A 41 -14.62 8.92 3.41
N VAL A 42 -13.34 8.66 3.71
CA VAL A 42 -12.92 7.35 4.20
C VAL A 42 -13.28 7.20 5.68
N GLU A 43 -13.92 6.08 6.01
CA GLU A 43 -14.18 5.66 7.39
C GLU A 43 -12.92 5.20 8.15
N TRP A 44 -12.03 6.15 8.46
CA TRP A 44 -10.78 5.89 9.17
C TRP A 44 -11.00 5.38 10.59
N LYS A 45 -10.46 4.19 10.90
CA LYS A 45 -10.45 3.62 12.26
C LYS A 45 -9.02 3.41 12.73
N ASN A 46 -8.75 3.59 14.01
CA ASN A 46 -7.42 3.29 14.57
C ASN A 46 -7.08 1.83 14.30
N ASP A 47 -5.85 1.58 13.85
CA ASP A 47 -5.43 0.21 13.60
C ASP A 47 -5.13 -0.51 14.91
N GLU A 48 -5.36 -1.82 14.89
CA GLU A 48 -5.19 -2.69 16.04
C GLU A 48 -4.24 -3.82 15.68
N ALA A 49 -3.22 -4.02 16.52
CA ALA A 49 -2.29 -5.12 16.41
C ALA A 49 -2.28 -5.92 17.71
N VAL A 50 -2.08 -7.24 17.62
CA VAL A 50 -1.76 -8.07 18.78
C VAL A 50 -0.25 -8.26 18.80
N ILE A 51 0.38 -7.77 19.86
CA ILE A 51 1.83 -7.89 20.09
C ILE A 51 1.99 -8.61 21.44
N PHE A 52 2.65 -9.77 21.42
CA PHE A 52 2.83 -10.63 22.60
C PHE A 52 1.52 -10.92 23.35
N GLY A 53 0.44 -11.23 22.62
CA GLY A 53 -0.88 -11.53 23.19
C GLY A 53 -1.65 -10.31 23.69
N LYS A 54 -1.07 -9.11 23.67
CA LYS A 54 -1.73 -7.86 24.07
C LYS A 54 -2.24 -7.09 22.86
N ARG A 55 -3.50 -6.65 22.92
CA ARG A 55 -4.11 -5.75 21.92
C ARG A 55 -3.57 -4.34 22.10
N ILE A 56 -2.96 -3.80 21.06
CA ILE A 56 -2.43 -2.44 20.99
C ILE A 56 -3.21 -1.68 19.92
N VAL A 57 -3.85 -0.59 20.32
CA VAL A 57 -4.46 0.38 19.40
C VAL A 57 -3.39 1.40 19.02
N THR A 58 -3.08 1.49 17.74
CA THR A 58 -2.07 2.41 17.22
C THR A 58 -2.72 3.74 16.84
N LYS A 59 -1.91 4.81 16.73
CA LYS A 59 -2.38 6.11 16.22
C LYS A 59 -2.63 6.10 14.71
N ARG A 60 -1.93 5.22 13.96
CA ARG A 60 -2.18 5.01 12.54
C ARG A 60 -3.63 4.59 12.35
N LYS A 61 -4.31 5.19 11.36
CA LYS A 61 -5.65 4.76 10.99
C LYS A 61 -5.63 3.92 9.72
N VAL A 62 -6.58 3.01 9.62
CA VAL A 62 -6.78 2.14 8.47
C VAL A 62 -8.25 2.09 8.08
N ALA A 63 -8.50 1.76 6.82
CA ALA A 63 -9.80 1.39 6.32
C ALA A 63 -9.63 0.37 5.18
N TRP A 64 -10.62 -0.49 4.99
CA TRP A 64 -10.61 -1.53 3.97
C TRP A 64 -11.82 -1.34 3.05
N TYR A 65 -11.59 -1.39 1.74
CA TYR A 65 -12.63 -1.30 0.72
C TYR A 65 -12.46 -2.44 -0.29
N GLY A 66 -13.56 -2.89 -0.91
CA GLY A 66 -13.53 -4.00 -1.85
C GLY A 66 -14.86 -4.25 -2.55
N ASP A 67 -14.84 -5.14 -3.55
CA ASP A 67 -16.02 -5.50 -4.35
C ASP A 67 -17.09 -6.21 -3.51
N PHE A 68 -16.64 -6.97 -2.51
CA PHE A 68 -17.49 -7.70 -1.59
C PHE A 68 -17.04 -7.41 -0.16
N PRO A 69 -17.96 -7.45 0.82
CA PRO A 69 -17.59 -7.54 2.22
C PRO A 69 -16.92 -8.88 2.46
N PHE A 70 -15.61 -8.98 2.19
CA PHE A 70 -14.85 -10.16 2.54
C PHE A 70 -14.37 -10.04 3.99
N GLU A 71 -14.44 -11.15 4.71
CA GLU A 71 -13.90 -11.28 6.05
C GLU A 71 -12.41 -11.59 5.96
N TYR A 72 -11.54 -10.63 6.30
CA TYR A 72 -10.12 -10.95 6.43
C TYR A 72 -9.76 -11.23 7.89
N THR A 73 -9.18 -12.41 8.15
CA THR A 73 -8.64 -12.74 9.47
C THR A 73 -7.23 -12.16 9.63
N TYR A 74 -7.15 -10.93 10.13
CA TYR A 74 -5.93 -10.41 10.73
C TYR A 74 -6.07 -10.44 12.25
N SER A 75 -5.21 -11.21 12.93
CA SER A 75 -5.10 -11.15 14.39
C SER A 75 -6.40 -11.52 15.16
N ASN A 76 -7.10 -12.59 14.75
CA ASN A 76 -8.34 -13.12 15.36
C ASN A 76 -9.55 -12.16 15.36
N LYS A 77 -9.58 -11.19 14.44
CA LYS A 77 -10.77 -10.37 14.19
C LYS A 77 -11.09 -10.32 12.71
N THR A 78 -12.35 -10.62 12.38
CA THR A 78 -12.96 -10.32 11.09
C THR A 78 -12.95 -8.80 10.88
N LYS A 79 -12.16 -8.33 9.92
CA LYS A 79 -12.34 -6.98 9.35
C LYS A 79 -13.13 -7.13 8.05
N THR A 80 -14.23 -6.40 7.94
CA THR A 80 -15.09 -6.40 6.75
C THR A 80 -14.70 -5.26 5.83
N ALA A 81 -14.42 -5.55 4.56
CA ALA A 81 -14.24 -4.51 3.56
C ALA A 81 -15.55 -3.73 3.34
N LEU A 82 -15.44 -2.40 3.29
CA LEU A 82 -16.54 -1.51 2.94
C LEU A 82 -16.74 -1.48 1.41
N PRO A 83 -17.95 -1.17 0.92
CA PRO A 83 -18.17 -0.92 -0.50
C PRO A 83 -17.33 0.27 -0.97
N TRP A 84 -16.75 0.16 -2.17
CA TRP A 84 -15.95 1.23 -2.77
C TRP A 84 -16.64 2.60 -2.75
N THR A 85 -15.87 3.65 -2.46
CA THR A 85 -16.30 5.02 -2.76
C THR A 85 -16.07 5.35 -4.23
N GLN A 86 -16.73 6.38 -4.73
CA GLN A 86 -16.56 6.86 -6.11
C GLN A 86 -15.10 7.19 -6.42
N GLU A 87 -14.38 7.83 -5.49
CA GLU A 87 -12.98 8.20 -5.66
C GLU A 87 -12.06 6.97 -5.73
N LEU A 88 -12.36 5.93 -4.94
CA LEU A 88 -11.58 4.70 -4.96
C LEU A 88 -11.81 3.92 -6.26
N LEU A 89 -13.02 3.93 -6.81
CA LEU A 89 -13.30 3.36 -8.14
C LEU A 89 -12.55 4.10 -9.25
N GLU A 90 -12.49 5.43 -9.19
CA GLU A 90 -11.73 6.22 -10.16
C GLU A 90 -10.23 5.89 -10.09
N LEU A 91 -9.65 5.90 -8.88
CA LEU A 91 -8.24 5.56 -8.68
C LEU A 91 -7.93 4.14 -9.13
N LYS A 92 -8.80 3.18 -8.79
CA LYS A 92 -8.70 1.79 -9.24
C LYS A 92 -8.65 1.73 -10.77
N ALA A 93 -9.61 2.31 -11.47
CA ALA A 93 -9.67 2.27 -12.93
C ALA A 93 -8.42 2.86 -13.60
N ILE A 94 -7.88 3.95 -13.05
CA ILE A 94 -6.64 4.57 -13.53
C ILE A 94 -5.45 3.62 -13.37
N ILE A 95 -5.30 2.99 -12.20
CA ILE A 95 -4.22 2.03 -11.93
C ILE A 95 -4.36 0.79 -12.82
N GLU A 96 -5.57 0.25 -12.98
CA GLU A 96 -5.84 -0.92 -13.82
C GLU A 96 -5.50 -0.62 -15.29
N THR A 97 -5.86 0.56 -15.79
CA THR A 97 -5.49 1.00 -17.15
C THR A 97 -3.98 1.13 -17.32
N GLN A 98 -3.29 1.68 -16.32
CA GLN A 98 -1.84 1.92 -16.40
C GLN A 98 -1.01 0.64 -16.27
N THR A 99 -1.52 -0.36 -15.54
CA THR A 99 -0.77 -1.59 -15.23
C THR A 99 -1.22 -2.79 -16.05
N GLY A 100 -2.43 -2.78 -16.60
CA GLY A 100 -3.07 -3.94 -17.22
C GLY A 100 -3.54 -5.01 -16.23
N GLU A 101 -3.49 -4.72 -14.93
CA GLU A 101 -3.91 -5.61 -13.84
C GLU A 101 -5.30 -5.25 -13.37
N THR A 102 -5.91 -6.12 -12.56
CA THR A 102 -7.18 -5.87 -11.88
C THR A 102 -7.04 -5.98 -10.38
N PHE A 103 -7.86 -5.27 -9.63
CA PHE A 103 -7.88 -5.32 -8.16
C PHE A 103 -9.33 -5.46 -7.66
N ASN A 104 -9.54 -6.11 -6.52
CA ASN A 104 -10.87 -6.25 -5.91
C ASN A 104 -10.88 -5.83 -4.44
N SER A 105 -9.74 -5.37 -3.93
CA SER A 105 -9.56 -4.90 -2.56
C SER A 105 -8.55 -3.77 -2.48
N CYS A 106 -8.73 -2.85 -1.53
CA CYS A 106 -7.76 -1.84 -1.15
C CYS A 106 -7.68 -1.69 0.36
N LEU A 107 -6.46 -1.82 0.90
CA LEU A 107 -6.13 -1.41 2.26
C LEU A 107 -5.60 0.02 2.27
N LEU A 108 -6.31 0.92 2.95
CA LEU A 108 -5.90 2.30 3.13
C LEU A 108 -5.19 2.47 4.47
N ASN A 109 -4.09 3.21 4.48
CA ASN A 109 -3.35 3.58 5.67
C ASN A 109 -3.20 5.10 5.74
N LEU A 110 -3.66 5.71 6.83
CA LEU A 110 -3.42 7.11 7.17
C LEU A 110 -2.36 7.19 8.26
N TYR A 111 -1.24 7.81 7.90
CA TYR A 111 -0.16 8.16 8.81
C TYR A 111 -0.28 9.65 9.15
N HIS A 112 -0.44 10.01 10.42
CA HIS A 112 -0.60 11.41 10.80
C HIS A 112 0.72 12.19 10.71
N ASP A 113 1.83 11.52 11.01
CA ASP A 113 3.15 12.12 10.91
C ASP A 113 4.22 11.04 10.68
N GLY A 114 5.48 11.46 10.74
CA GLY A 114 6.62 10.58 10.59
C GLY A 114 6.82 9.60 11.75
N SER A 115 6.24 9.82 12.93
CA SER A 115 6.39 8.90 14.08
C SER A 115 5.68 7.56 13.84
N GLU A 116 4.67 7.56 12.97
CA GLU A 116 3.95 6.38 12.55
C GLU A 116 4.63 5.70 11.35
N GLY A 117 4.55 4.38 11.29
CA GLY A 117 5.19 3.59 10.25
C GLY A 117 4.68 2.16 10.20
N MET A 118 5.45 1.32 9.51
CA MET A 118 5.23 -0.11 9.45
C MET A 118 6.59 -0.80 9.62
N ALA A 119 6.64 -1.86 10.41
CA ALA A 119 7.85 -2.66 10.57
C ALA A 119 8.16 -3.44 9.28
N TRP A 120 9.29 -4.14 9.26
CA TRP A 120 9.61 -5.07 8.18
C TRP A 120 8.55 -6.17 8.11
N HIS A 121 7.89 -6.31 6.96
CA HIS A 121 6.86 -7.33 6.71
C HIS A 121 6.81 -7.67 5.21
N SER A 122 6.11 -8.73 4.85
CA SER A 122 5.65 -8.98 3.48
C SER A 122 4.13 -9.06 3.52
N ASP A 123 3.48 -8.71 2.42
CA ASP A 123 2.05 -8.94 2.27
C ASP A 123 1.86 -10.45 2.06
N GLY A 124 1.28 -11.11 3.05
CA GLY A 124 1.22 -12.57 3.16
C GLY A 124 -0.14 -13.07 3.64
N GLU A 125 -1.17 -12.25 3.43
CA GLU A 125 -2.55 -12.64 3.68
C GLU A 125 -2.90 -13.93 2.92
N LYS A 126 -3.56 -14.89 3.58
CA LYS A 126 -3.89 -16.20 2.97
C LYS A 126 -4.68 -16.06 1.67
N ASP A 127 -5.60 -15.11 1.68
CA ASP A 127 -6.53 -14.87 0.58
C ASP A 127 -5.90 -14.00 -0.52
N LEU A 128 -4.65 -13.53 -0.36
CA LEU A 128 -3.98 -12.74 -1.38
C LEU A 128 -3.56 -13.63 -2.55
N LYS A 129 -3.87 -13.21 -3.79
CA LYS A 129 -3.43 -13.93 -5.00
C LYS A 129 -1.92 -14.16 -4.96
N LYS A 130 -1.52 -15.44 -4.97
CA LYS A 130 -0.12 -15.84 -4.94
C LYS A 130 0.63 -15.22 -6.12
N ASP A 131 1.74 -14.55 -5.79
CA ASP A 131 2.59 -13.81 -6.74
C ASP A 131 1.81 -12.76 -7.57
N GLY A 132 0.63 -12.36 -7.10
CA GLY A 132 -0.23 -11.36 -7.71
C GLY A 132 0.32 -9.95 -7.54
N THR A 133 -0.18 -9.05 -8.38
CA THR A 133 0.24 -7.65 -8.37
C THR A 133 -0.40 -6.90 -7.20
N ILE A 134 0.42 -6.09 -6.52
CA ILE A 134 0.02 -5.12 -5.50
C ILE A 134 0.38 -3.73 -6.02
N ALA A 135 -0.60 -2.82 -6.05
CA ALA A 135 -0.39 -1.43 -6.40
C ALA A 135 -0.46 -0.54 -5.16
N SER A 136 0.64 0.15 -4.86
CA SER A 136 0.77 1.10 -3.75
C SER A 136 0.75 2.53 -4.29
N LEU A 137 -0.36 3.23 -4.04
CA LEU A 137 -0.55 4.63 -4.42
C LEU A 137 -0.45 5.53 -3.19
N SER A 138 0.36 6.59 -3.27
CA SER A 138 0.68 7.45 -2.13
C SER A 138 0.20 8.89 -2.32
N PHE A 139 -0.34 9.50 -1.26
CA PHE A 139 -0.73 10.91 -1.23
C PHE A 139 -0.28 11.60 0.06
N GLY A 140 -0.11 12.91 0.02
CA GLY A 140 0.39 13.70 1.14
C GLY A 140 1.92 13.62 1.29
N ALA A 141 2.39 13.51 2.53
CA ALA A 141 3.81 13.61 2.83
C ALA A 141 4.65 12.50 2.17
N THR A 142 5.75 12.90 1.53
CA THR A 142 6.73 11.97 0.97
C THR A 142 7.39 11.15 2.08
N ARG A 143 7.50 9.83 1.87
CA ARG A 143 8.15 8.93 2.83
C ARG A 143 9.07 7.95 2.11
N ARG A 144 10.24 7.72 2.71
CA ARG A 144 11.12 6.62 2.31
C ARG A 144 10.40 5.30 2.55
N PHE A 145 10.35 4.46 1.53
CA PHE A 145 9.90 3.09 1.58
C PHE A 145 11.09 2.18 1.29
N SER A 146 11.30 1.17 2.11
CA SER A 146 12.50 0.34 2.05
C SER A 146 12.13 -1.12 1.85
N PHE A 147 12.90 -1.81 1.02
CA PHE A 147 12.89 -3.24 0.80
C PHE A 147 14.13 -3.87 1.46
N LYS A 148 14.00 -5.12 1.91
CA LYS A 148 15.09 -5.93 2.45
C LYS A 148 14.93 -7.39 2.03
N HIS A 149 15.91 -7.94 1.33
CA HIS A 149 15.88 -9.35 0.94
C HIS A 149 15.93 -10.24 2.20
N LYS A 150 15.10 -11.28 2.25
CA LYS A 150 14.95 -12.12 3.45
C LYS A 150 16.21 -12.90 3.77
N GLU A 151 16.96 -13.36 2.77
CA GLU A 151 18.18 -14.14 2.94
C GLU A 151 19.43 -13.27 2.96
N THR A 152 19.80 -12.69 1.80
CA THR A 152 21.00 -11.83 1.64
C THR A 152 21.01 -10.55 2.48
N LYS A 153 19.86 -10.13 3.04
CA LYS A 153 19.67 -8.89 3.80
C LYS A 153 19.96 -7.60 3.01
N GLU A 154 20.15 -7.69 1.70
CA GLU A 154 20.32 -6.52 0.82
C GLU A 154 19.13 -5.58 0.96
N THR A 155 19.39 -4.27 0.99
CA THR A 155 18.35 -3.25 1.17
C THR A 155 18.31 -2.25 0.02
N ILE A 156 17.11 -1.97 -0.47
CA ILE A 156 16.86 -0.97 -1.51
C ILE A 156 15.80 -0.01 -0.98
N SER A 157 15.91 1.29 -1.27
CA SER A 157 14.95 2.28 -0.79
C SER A 157 14.56 3.23 -1.89
N ILE A 158 13.31 3.69 -1.82
CA ILE A 158 12.76 4.70 -2.71
C ILE A 158 11.89 5.68 -1.92
N ASN A 159 11.81 6.92 -2.37
CA ASN A 159 10.86 7.89 -1.82
C ASN A 159 9.54 7.79 -2.56
N LEU A 160 8.46 7.54 -1.82
CA LEU A 160 7.09 7.56 -2.38
C LEU A 160 6.51 8.95 -2.16
N GLU A 161 6.28 9.65 -3.25
CA GLU A 161 5.87 11.05 -3.29
C GLU A 161 4.34 11.20 -3.35
N HIS A 162 3.87 12.44 -3.26
CA HIS A 162 2.47 12.76 -3.47
C HIS A 162 2.04 12.43 -4.91
N GLY A 163 1.02 11.59 -5.05
CA GLY A 163 0.50 11.13 -6.33
C GLY A 163 1.32 10.00 -6.96
N SER A 164 2.24 9.37 -6.22
CA SER A 164 3.15 8.38 -6.80
C SER A 164 2.65 6.95 -6.73
N LEU A 165 2.87 6.17 -7.80
CA LEU A 165 2.49 4.76 -7.90
C LEU A 165 3.73 3.84 -7.87
N LEU A 166 3.67 2.83 -7.00
CA LEU A 166 4.64 1.74 -6.90
C LEU A 166 3.93 0.40 -7.09
N ILE A 167 4.44 -0.44 -7.98
CA ILE A 167 3.93 -1.79 -8.22
C ILE A 167 4.88 -2.81 -7.62
N MET A 168 4.36 -3.79 -6.88
CA MET A 168 5.08 -4.96 -6.41
C MET A 168 4.40 -6.21 -6.96
N THR A 169 5.12 -7.07 -7.68
CA THR A 169 4.55 -8.29 -8.29
C THR A 169 5.54 -9.45 -8.31
N GLY A 170 5.09 -10.62 -8.76
CA GLY A 170 5.87 -11.85 -8.78
C GLY A 170 6.30 -12.26 -7.37
N LYS A 171 7.53 -12.75 -7.24
CA LYS A 171 8.04 -13.29 -5.98
C LYS A 171 8.45 -12.23 -4.93
N THR A 172 8.12 -10.95 -5.13
CA THR A 172 8.49 -9.87 -4.19
C THR A 172 8.06 -10.16 -2.76
N GLN A 173 6.79 -10.54 -2.54
CA GLN A 173 6.32 -10.84 -1.17
C GLN A 173 6.93 -12.13 -0.61
N THR A 174 7.35 -13.05 -1.49
CA THR A 174 8.02 -14.29 -1.11
C THR A 174 9.44 -14.01 -0.59
N ASN A 175 10.23 -13.20 -1.29
CA ASN A 175 11.67 -13.06 -1.03
C ASN A 175 12.07 -11.75 -0.34
N TRP A 176 11.22 -10.72 -0.39
CA TRP A 176 11.53 -9.39 0.12
C TRP A 176 10.55 -8.98 1.23
N LEU A 177 11.12 -8.39 2.28
CA LEU A 177 10.38 -7.62 3.27
C LEU A 177 10.36 -6.16 2.81
N HIS A 178 9.33 -5.42 3.20
CA HIS A 178 9.25 -3.99 3.01
C HIS A 178 8.80 -3.28 4.30
N ARG A 179 9.09 -1.98 4.39
CA ARG A 179 8.72 -1.17 5.54
C ARG A 179 8.56 0.31 5.20
N LEU A 180 7.79 0.99 6.02
CA LEU A 180 7.74 2.45 6.10
C LEU A 180 8.40 2.87 7.42
N PRO A 181 9.72 3.20 7.45
CA PRO A 181 10.42 3.55 8.67
C PRO A 181 9.87 4.84 9.30
N PRO A 182 9.69 4.89 10.64
CA PRO A 182 9.44 6.14 11.34
C PRO A 182 10.57 7.16 11.14
N THR A 183 10.23 8.44 11.20
CA THR A 183 11.13 9.60 11.07
C THR A 183 10.60 10.79 11.86
N LYS A 184 11.49 11.61 12.43
CA LYS A 184 11.09 12.85 13.12
C LYS A 184 10.84 14.02 12.16
N LEU A 185 11.26 13.89 10.89
CA LEU A 185 11.28 14.98 9.90
C LEU A 185 9.91 15.25 9.27
N VAL A 186 9.03 14.26 9.21
CA VAL A 186 7.71 14.39 8.59
C VAL A 186 6.68 14.77 9.65
N LYS A 187 5.96 15.87 9.42
CA LYS A 187 4.91 16.41 10.31
C LYS A 187 3.52 16.44 9.70
N ASN A 188 3.43 16.09 8.42
CA ASN A 188 2.20 16.14 7.64
C ASN A 188 1.65 14.73 7.41
N HIS A 189 0.34 14.67 7.21
CA HIS A 189 -0.38 13.44 6.92
C HIS A 189 0.13 12.77 5.62
N ARG A 190 0.12 11.43 5.60
CA ARG A 190 0.31 10.61 4.41
C ARG A 190 -0.81 9.58 4.33
N ILE A 191 -1.43 9.48 3.16
CA ILE A 191 -2.36 8.40 2.84
C ILE A 191 -1.66 7.43 1.89
N ASN A 192 -1.83 6.14 2.12
CA ASN A 192 -1.39 5.08 1.22
C ASN A 192 -2.52 4.12 0.93
N LEU A 193 -2.75 3.84 -0.35
CA LEU A 193 -3.72 2.89 -0.84
C LEU A 193 -2.95 1.68 -1.36
N THR A 194 -3.22 0.50 -0.83
CA THR A 194 -2.62 -0.75 -1.27
C THR A 194 -3.69 -1.60 -1.92
N PHE A 195 -3.79 -1.51 -3.24
CA PHE A 195 -4.72 -2.30 -4.06
C PHE A 195 -4.18 -3.72 -4.28
N ARG A 196 -5.08 -4.69 -4.16
CA ARG A 196 -4.78 -6.13 -4.14
C ARG A 196 -5.86 -6.92 -4.87
N THR A 197 -5.51 -8.14 -5.28
CA THR A 197 -6.48 -9.16 -5.67
C THR A 197 -6.57 -10.23 -4.58
N ILE A 198 -7.76 -10.36 -4.02
CA ILE A 198 -8.13 -11.39 -3.06
C ILE A 198 -8.78 -12.55 -3.81
N ILE A 199 -8.27 -13.76 -3.61
CA ILE A 199 -8.89 -15.02 -4.03
C ILE A 199 -9.84 -15.44 -2.92
N LEU A 200 -11.13 -15.48 -3.23
CA LEU A 200 -12.10 -16.12 -2.35
C LEU A 200 -11.94 -17.63 -2.55
N ASP A 201 -11.74 -18.38 -1.46
CA ASP A 201 -11.80 -19.84 -1.53
C ASP A 201 -13.18 -20.23 -2.09
N SER A 202 -13.19 -20.75 -3.32
CA SER A 202 -14.36 -21.41 -3.87
C SER A 202 -14.46 -22.80 -3.26
N THR A 203 -14.76 -22.87 -1.97
CA THR A 203 -15.36 -24.06 -1.38
C THR A 203 -16.86 -24.01 -1.66
N VAL A 204 -17.25 -24.68 -2.74
CA VAL A 204 -18.53 -25.40 -2.80
C VAL A 204 -18.36 -26.70 -2.04
#